data_AF-A0A978U386-F1
#
_entry.id   AF-A0A978U386-F1
#
_cell.length_a   1.000
_cell.length_b   1.000
_cell.length_c   1.000
_cell.angle_alpha   90.00
_cell.angle_beta   90.00
_cell.angle_gamma   90.00
#
_symmetry.space_group_name_H-M   'P 1'
#
loop_
_entity.id
_entity.type
_entity.pdbx_description
1 polymer ?
#
loop_
_entity_poly.entity_id
_entity_poly.type
_entity_poly.pdbx_seq_one_letter_code
_entity_poly.pdbx_strand_id
1 'polypeptide(L)'
;MKVEFRECDFFDLWIWLEFSDVPSELERQYVEEVFNSWFFLGKLGGFNAENLQVQDSGVDISYMTYDEDQAEGSFMSLMHNMGEVEFEGVWARCWFDLGTTDAIALDVLINSFQQFSKEYVPLKRLIIGGENPDWKIPGGRRQATFADESLN
;
A
#
# COMPACT_ATOMS: atom_id res chain seq x y z
N MET A 1 11.26 2.36 13.12
CA MET A 1 10.24 2.95 12.23
C MET A 1 9.05 3.43 13.05
N LYS A 2 8.58 4.66 12.80
CA LYS A 2 7.30 5.21 13.29
C LYS A 2 6.27 5.16 12.16
N VAL A 3 5.03 4.76 12.47
CA VAL A 3 3.92 4.74 11.51
C VAL A 3 3.04 5.97 11.74
N GLU A 4 2.66 6.65 10.67
CA GLU A 4 1.76 7.82 10.69
C GLU A 4 0.66 7.66 9.64
N PHE A 5 -0.56 8.03 10.01
CA PHE A 5 -1.68 8.14 9.06
C PHE A 5 -2.02 9.62 8.87
N ARG A 6 -2.28 10.03 7.64
CA ARG A 6 -2.74 11.38 7.26
C ARG A 6 -4.09 11.27 6.56
N GLU A 7 -4.45 12.25 5.74
CA GLU A 7 -5.64 12.18 4.90
C GLU A 7 -5.52 11.01 3.91
N CYS A 8 -6.37 10.00 4.08
CA CYS A 8 -6.36 8.79 3.26
C CYS A 8 -7.58 8.79 2.33
N ASP A 9 -7.31 8.77 1.03
CA ASP A 9 -8.28 8.43 -0.01
C ASP A 9 -7.82 7.12 -0.65
N PHE A 10 -8.63 6.07 -0.59
CA PHE A 10 -8.25 4.75 -1.11
C PHE A 10 -8.07 4.75 -2.63
N PHE A 11 -8.70 5.68 -3.35
CA PHE A 11 -8.58 5.79 -4.80
C PHE A 11 -7.43 6.72 -5.24
N ASP A 12 -6.82 7.44 -4.30
CA ASP A 12 -5.73 8.40 -4.56
C ASP A 12 -4.72 8.40 -3.39
N LEU A 13 -4.24 7.21 -3.01
CA LEU A 13 -3.43 7.03 -1.82
C LEU A 13 -1.94 7.18 -2.12
N TRP A 14 -1.29 8.14 -1.47
CA TRP A 14 0.16 8.23 -1.44
C TRP A 14 0.73 7.57 -0.18
N ILE A 15 1.71 6.68 -0.36
CA ILE A 15 2.47 6.07 0.73
C ILE A 15 3.90 6.58 0.67
N TRP A 16 4.46 6.96 1.82
CA TRP A 16 5.77 7.57 1.93
C TRP A 16 6.67 6.82 2.90
N LEU A 17 7.94 6.69 2.55
CA LEU A 17 8.99 6.13 3.37
C LEU A 17 10.07 7.19 3.60
N GLU A 18 10.47 7.38 4.85
CA GLU A 18 11.66 8.15 5.20
C GLU A 18 12.76 7.22 5.70
N PHE A 19 13.89 7.21 5.01
CA PHE A 19 15.06 6.44 5.39
C PHE A 19 15.91 7.19 6.41
N SER A 20 16.72 6.44 7.16
CA SER A 20 17.68 7.06 8.09
C SER A 20 18.78 7.80 7.35
N ASP A 21 19.20 7.25 6.21
CA ASP A 21 20.20 7.77 5.26
C ASP A 21 19.71 7.53 3.81
N VAL A 22 20.41 8.09 2.81
CA VAL A 22 20.04 7.92 1.40
C VAL A 22 20.19 6.45 0.99
N PRO A 23 19.14 5.76 0.51
CA PRO A 23 19.22 4.36 0.15
C PRO A 23 20.04 4.17 -1.14
N SER A 24 20.88 3.14 -1.14
CA SER A 24 21.59 2.62 -2.30
C SER A 24 20.65 1.98 -3.33
N GLU A 25 21.14 1.75 -4.55
CA GLU A 25 20.36 1.14 -5.63
C GLU A 25 19.74 -0.22 -5.24
N LEU A 26 20.50 -1.07 -4.55
CA LEU A 26 20.01 -2.38 -4.11
C LEU A 26 18.89 -2.25 -3.06
N GLU A 27 19.04 -1.29 -2.15
CA GLU A 27 18.03 -1.00 -1.12
C GLU A 27 16.73 -0.46 -1.72
N ARG A 28 16.84 0.37 -2.78
CA ARG A 28 15.69 0.84 -3.57
C ARG A 28 14.97 -0.30 -4.26
N GLN A 29 15.70 -1.22 -4.88
CA GLN A 29 15.13 -2.43 -5.49
C GLN A 29 14.35 -3.27 -4.48
N TYR A 30 14.85 -3.43 -3.24
CA TYR A 30 14.08 -4.16 -2.23
C TYR A 30 12.78 -3.45 -1.84
N VAL A 31 12.75 -2.11 -1.80
CA VAL A 31 11.52 -1.34 -1.54
C VAL A 31 10.53 -1.52 -2.68
N GLU A 32 10.99 -1.45 -3.92
CA GLU A 32 10.19 -1.73 -5.11
C GLU A 32 9.58 -3.14 -5.05
N GLU A 33 10.38 -4.15 -4.71
CA GLU A 33 9.90 -5.53 -4.60
C GLU A 33 8.85 -5.72 -3.49
N VAL A 34 9.00 -5.03 -2.34
CA VAL A 34 7.98 -5.05 -1.28
C VAL A 34 6.65 -4.49 -1.81
N PHE A 35 6.68 -3.33 -2.47
CA PHE A 35 5.46 -2.73 -3.02
C PHE A 35 4.86 -3.56 -4.15
N ASN A 36 5.68 -4.03 -5.11
CA ASN A 36 5.23 -4.86 -6.23
C ASN A 36 4.57 -6.15 -5.75
N SER A 37 5.19 -6.84 -4.78
CA SER A 37 4.65 -8.08 -4.22
C SER A 37 3.33 -7.85 -3.48
N TRP A 38 3.29 -6.82 -2.62
CA TRP A 38 2.09 -6.45 -1.87
C TRP A 38 0.94 -6.06 -2.82
N PHE A 39 1.20 -5.18 -3.78
CA PHE A 39 0.20 -4.76 -4.76
C PHE A 39 -0.30 -5.92 -5.61
N PHE A 40 0.60 -6.81 -6.06
CA PHE A 40 0.20 -7.95 -6.88
C PHE A 40 -0.74 -8.90 -6.13
N LEU A 41 -0.47 -9.18 -4.86
CA LEU A 41 -1.39 -9.96 -4.02
C LEU A 41 -2.74 -9.25 -3.86
N GLY A 42 -2.75 -7.94 -3.62
CA GLY A 42 -3.98 -7.15 -3.51
C GLY A 42 -4.77 -7.09 -4.81
N LYS A 43 -4.11 -7.02 -5.96
CA LYS A 43 -4.75 -7.05 -7.29
C LYS A 43 -5.45 -8.38 -7.60
N LEU A 44 -5.01 -9.45 -6.94
CA LEU A 44 -5.62 -10.78 -7.04
C LEU A 44 -6.65 -11.06 -5.94
N GLY A 45 -6.94 -10.10 -5.06
CA GLY A 45 -7.89 -10.27 -3.97
C GLY A 45 -7.34 -10.92 -2.71
N GLY A 46 -6.02 -11.00 -2.56
CA GLY A 46 -5.36 -11.68 -1.44
C GLY A 46 -5.59 -11.04 -0.07
N PHE A 47 -6.13 -9.82 -0.02
CA PHE A 47 -6.45 -9.11 1.22
C PHE A 47 -7.96 -9.01 1.48
N ASN A 48 -8.73 -9.99 1.01
CA ASN A 48 -10.17 -10.05 1.21
C ASN A 48 -10.53 -10.42 2.66
N ALA A 49 -11.02 -9.44 3.42
CA ALA A 49 -11.40 -9.63 4.81
C ALA A 49 -12.67 -10.48 4.98
N GLU A 50 -13.52 -10.57 3.95
CA GLU A 50 -14.76 -11.36 3.97
C GLU A 50 -14.49 -12.88 3.86
N ASN A 51 -13.27 -13.28 3.47
CA ASN A 51 -12.87 -14.68 3.29
C ASN A 51 -11.63 -15.08 4.10
N LEU A 52 -11.55 -14.63 5.36
CA LEU A 52 -10.44 -14.92 6.28
C LEU A 52 -10.64 -16.20 7.13
N GLN A 53 -11.17 -17.27 6.52
CA GLN A 53 -11.60 -18.48 7.25
C GLN A 53 -10.50 -19.09 8.14
N VAL A 54 -9.26 -19.11 7.65
CA VAL A 54 -8.11 -19.68 8.40
C VAL A 54 -7.78 -18.82 9.62
N GLN A 55 -7.83 -17.50 9.47
CA GLN A 55 -7.62 -16.55 10.58
C GLN A 55 -8.73 -16.68 11.62
N ASP A 56 -9.98 -16.81 11.16
CA ASP A 56 -11.17 -16.92 12.02
C ASP A 56 -11.22 -18.25 12.80
N SER A 57 -10.57 -19.29 12.27
CA SER A 57 -10.43 -20.59 12.95
C SER A 57 -9.46 -20.55 14.14
N GLY A 58 -8.65 -19.50 14.26
CA GLY A 58 -7.72 -19.32 15.37
C GLY A 58 -6.54 -20.31 15.35
N VAL A 59 -6.27 -20.97 16.47
CA VAL A 59 -5.03 -21.76 16.67
C VAL A 59 -5.18 -23.22 16.22
N ASP A 60 -6.41 -23.75 16.19
CA ASP A 60 -6.67 -25.15 15.85
C ASP A 60 -7.04 -25.29 14.37
N ILE A 61 -6.04 -25.13 13.52
CA ILE A 61 -6.19 -25.23 12.05
C ILE A 61 -6.03 -26.66 11.53
N SER A 62 -5.67 -27.62 12.40
CA SER A 62 -5.40 -28.99 11.96
C SER A 62 -6.70 -29.66 11.49
N TYR A 63 -6.69 -30.15 10.26
CA TYR A 63 -7.87 -30.75 9.62
C TYR A 63 -9.08 -29.79 9.47
N MET A 64 -8.83 -28.48 9.49
CA MET A 64 -9.84 -27.49 9.11
C MET A 64 -10.40 -27.82 7.72
N THR A 65 -11.72 -27.81 7.60
CA THR A 65 -12.39 -27.84 6.29
C THR A 65 -12.55 -26.40 5.81
N TYR A 66 -12.02 -26.10 4.64
CA TYR A 66 -12.23 -24.80 3.99
C TYR A 66 -13.58 -24.81 3.26
N ASP A 67 -14.40 -23.80 3.48
CA ASP A 67 -15.71 -23.66 2.86
C ASP A 67 -15.57 -22.96 1.50
N GLU A 68 -15.63 -23.75 0.43
CA GLU A 68 -15.55 -23.26 -0.96
C GLU A 68 -16.79 -22.45 -1.36
N ASP A 69 -17.97 -22.78 -0.82
CA ASP A 69 -19.21 -22.06 -1.13
C ASP A 69 -19.19 -20.66 -0.50
N GLN A 70 -18.67 -20.55 0.73
CA GLN A 70 -18.41 -19.24 1.36
C GLN A 70 -17.39 -18.44 0.55
N ALA A 71 -16.32 -19.08 0.10
CA ALA A 71 -15.26 -18.42 -0.66
C ALA A 71 -15.77 -17.87 -2.00
N GLU A 72 -16.58 -18.65 -2.74
CA GLU A 72 -17.19 -18.23 -4.00
C GLU A 72 -18.26 -17.14 -3.79
N GLY A 73 -18.99 -17.18 -2.66
CA GLY A 73 -20.00 -16.18 -2.31
C GLY A 73 -19.45 -14.85 -1.79
N SER A 74 -18.16 -14.80 -1.44
CA SER A 74 -17.53 -13.59 -0.89
C SER A 74 -17.32 -12.52 -1.96
N PHE A 75 -17.60 -11.26 -1.63
CA PHE A 75 -17.32 -10.16 -2.55
C PHE A 75 -15.81 -10.01 -2.77
N MET A 76 -15.40 -9.77 -4.02
CA MET A 76 -13.99 -9.53 -4.33
C MET A 76 -13.53 -8.17 -3.81
N SER A 77 -12.35 -8.17 -3.20
CA SER A 77 -11.69 -7.03 -2.58
C SER A 77 -10.38 -6.76 -3.32
N LEU A 78 -10.39 -5.85 -4.31
CA LEU A 78 -9.31 -5.73 -5.31
C LEU A 78 -8.62 -4.38 -5.26
N MET A 79 -7.28 -4.39 -5.37
CA MET A 79 -6.50 -3.20 -5.74
C MET A 79 -6.54 -3.00 -7.25
N HIS A 80 -6.58 -1.74 -7.69
CA HIS A 80 -6.72 -1.42 -9.12
C HIS A 80 -5.39 -1.04 -9.75
N ASN A 81 -4.69 -0.05 -9.18
CA ASN A 81 -3.50 0.54 -9.80
C ASN A 81 -2.40 0.87 -8.79
N MET A 82 -1.17 0.90 -9.30
CA MET A 82 0.04 1.30 -8.62
C MET A 82 0.87 2.16 -9.59
N GLY A 83 1.43 3.25 -9.11
CA GLY A 83 2.37 4.09 -9.84
C GLY A 83 3.81 3.56 -9.75
N GLU A 84 4.76 4.28 -10.34
CA GLU A 84 6.17 3.97 -10.12
C GLU A 84 6.58 4.31 -8.67
N VAL A 85 7.56 3.58 -8.14
CA VAL A 85 8.19 3.95 -6.87
C VAL A 85 9.22 5.04 -7.18
N GLU A 86 9.03 6.20 -6.57
CA GLU A 86 9.90 7.36 -6.77
C GLU A 86 10.82 7.51 -5.56
N PHE A 87 12.04 8.00 -5.78
CA PHE A 87 13.03 8.27 -4.73
C PHE A 87 13.59 9.70 -4.84
N GLU A 88 13.65 10.43 -3.72
CA GLU A 88 14.28 11.75 -3.62
C GLU A 88 15.04 11.89 -2.28
N GLY A 89 16.37 11.88 -2.35
CA GLY A 89 17.22 11.95 -1.15
C GLY A 89 16.94 10.79 -0.19
N VAL A 90 16.46 11.11 1.02
CA VAL A 90 16.08 10.13 2.06
C VAL A 90 14.60 9.73 1.98
N TRP A 91 13.89 10.10 0.92
CA TRP A 91 12.48 9.78 0.74
C TRP A 91 12.27 8.77 -0.37
N ALA A 92 11.29 7.88 -0.16
CA ALA A 92 10.59 7.21 -1.25
C ALA A 92 9.09 7.46 -1.14
N ARG A 93 8.40 7.40 -2.27
CA ARG A 93 6.94 7.42 -2.31
C ARG A 93 6.41 6.54 -3.43
N CYS A 94 5.18 6.12 -3.29
CA CYS A 94 4.44 5.49 -4.37
C CYS A 94 2.96 5.82 -4.25
N TRP A 95 2.30 6.00 -5.40
CA TRP A 95 0.87 6.22 -5.51
C TRP A 95 0.13 4.90 -5.74
N PHE A 96 -1.04 4.77 -5.12
CA PHE A 96 -1.90 3.60 -5.25
C PHE A 96 -3.37 4.00 -5.41
N ASP A 97 -4.07 3.24 -6.25
CA ASP A 97 -5.52 3.08 -6.23
C ASP A 97 -5.81 1.71 -5.63
N LEU A 98 -6.13 1.72 -4.33
CA LEU A 98 -6.42 0.54 -3.54
C LEU A 98 -7.79 -0.09 -3.87
N GLY A 99 -8.61 0.58 -4.70
CA GLY A 99 -9.90 0.06 -5.14
C GLY A 99 -10.81 -0.32 -3.97
N THR A 100 -11.27 -1.58 -3.97
CA THR A 100 -12.14 -2.13 -2.92
C THR A 100 -11.38 -2.97 -1.91
N THR A 101 -10.04 -2.91 -1.89
CA THR A 101 -9.24 -3.71 -0.96
C THR A 101 -9.55 -3.39 0.51
N ASP A 102 -9.50 -4.39 1.38
CA ASP A 102 -9.77 -4.21 2.80
C ASP A 102 -8.55 -3.71 3.57
N ALA A 103 -8.79 -3.10 4.73
CA ALA A 103 -7.76 -2.47 5.55
C ALA A 103 -6.63 -3.42 6.01
N ILE A 104 -6.87 -4.74 6.04
CA ILE A 104 -5.84 -5.74 6.36
C ILE A 104 -4.64 -5.65 5.42
N ALA A 105 -4.84 -5.17 4.19
CA ALA A 105 -3.75 -4.90 3.25
C ALA A 105 -2.71 -3.93 3.86
N LEU A 106 -3.17 -2.85 4.53
CA LEU A 106 -2.28 -1.87 5.14
C LEU A 106 -1.54 -2.44 6.35
N ASP A 107 -2.20 -3.27 7.17
CA ASP A 107 -1.54 -3.95 8.29
C ASP A 107 -0.42 -4.88 7.81
N VAL A 108 -0.68 -5.66 6.76
CA VAL A 108 0.35 -6.53 6.14
C VAL A 108 1.52 -5.71 5.63
N LEU A 109 1.26 -4.58 4.95
CA LEU A 109 2.31 -3.69 4.45
C LEU A 109 3.15 -3.08 5.58
N ILE A 110 2.49 -2.56 6.62
CA ILE A 110 3.15 -1.97 7.79
C ILE A 110 4.05 -3.00 8.48
N ASN A 111 3.55 -4.21 8.69
CA ASN A 111 4.33 -5.30 9.30
C ASN A 111 5.55 -5.68 8.43
N SER A 112 5.36 -5.69 7.11
CA SER A 112 6.43 -5.97 6.15
C SER A 112 7.53 -4.90 6.22
N PHE A 113 7.17 -3.62 6.21
CA PHE A 113 8.13 -2.53 6.36
C PHE A 113 8.77 -2.46 7.75
N GLN A 114 8.05 -2.86 8.80
CA GLN A 114 8.61 -2.94 10.14
C GLN A 114 9.75 -3.96 10.21
N GLN A 115 9.60 -5.12 9.57
CA GLN A 115 10.66 -6.12 9.50
C GLN A 115 11.77 -5.72 8.53
N PHE A 116 11.41 -5.18 7.36
CA PHE A 116 12.35 -4.61 6.39
C PHE A 116 13.28 -3.58 7.04
N SER A 117 12.71 -2.69 7.85
CA SER A 117 13.42 -1.64 8.59
C SER A 117 14.46 -2.18 9.57
N LYS A 118 14.24 -3.38 10.13
CA LYS A 118 15.15 -4.01 11.10
C LYS A 118 16.32 -4.72 10.43
N GLU A 119 16.08 -5.41 9.32
CA GLU A 119 17.04 -6.36 8.74
C GLU A 119 17.76 -5.83 7.51
N TYR A 120 17.15 -4.89 6.78
CA TYR A 120 17.67 -4.43 5.49
C TYR A 120 18.06 -2.95 5.56
N VAL A 121 17.07 -2.05 5.70
CA VAL A 121 17.31 -0.61 5.53
C VAL A 121 16.58 0.18 6.61
N PRO A 122 17.28 0.87 7.53
CA PRO A 122 16.65 1.57 8.63
C PRO A 122 15.70 2.69 8.20
N LEU A 123 14.39 2.44 8.36
CA LEU A 123 13.33 3.44 8.17
C LEU A 123 13.05 4.25 9.43
N LYS A 124 13.03 5.59 9.29
CA LYS A 124 12.56 6.54 10.31
C LYS A 124 11.04 6.53 10.36
N ARG A 125 10.37 6.78 9.24
CA ARG A 125 8.90 6.92 9.14
C ARG A 125 8.33 6.12 7.97
N LEU A 126 7.13 5.58 8.20
CA LEU A 126 6.20 5.12 7.17
C LEU A 126 4.93 5.95 7.32
N ILE A 127 4.52 6.64 6.26
CA ILE A 127 3.35 7.53 6.26
C ILE A 127 2.33 7.00 5.26
N ILE A 128 1.10 6.79 5.71
CA ILE A 128 -0.03 6.38 4.87
C ILE A 128 -0.93 7.60 4.63
N GLY A 129 -1.07 7.99 3.36
CA GLY A 129 -1.88 9.12 2.92
C GLY A 129 -1.22 10.49 3.03
N GLY A 130 -1.97 11.50 2.58
CA GLY A 130 -1.62 12.91 2.61
C GLY A 130 -0.46 13.31 1.70
N GLU A 131 -0.12 14.58 1.75
CA GLU A 131 1.04 15.14 1.07
C GLU A 131 2.26 15.22 2.00
N ASN A 132 3.46 15.14 1.42
CA ASN A 132 4.69 15.45 2.12
C ASN A 132 5.10 16.91 1.84
N PRO A 133 5.16 17.79 2.85
CA PRO A 133 5.60 19.18 2.65
C PRO A 133 7.02 19.29 2.11
N ASP A 134 7.88 18.34 2.47
CA ASP A 134 9.29 18.30 2.05
C ASP A 134 9.44 17.85 0.59
N TRP A 135 8.47 17.09 0.07
CA TRP A 135 8.46 16.58 -1.30
C TRP A 135 7.04 16.49 -1.87
N LYS A 136 6.63 17.53 -2.58
CA LYS A 136 5.26 17.65 -3.11
C LYS A 136 4.97 16.61 -4.19
N ILE A 137 3.72 16.13 -4.21
CA ILE A 137 3.22 15.25 -5.27
C ILE A 137 3.24 15.94 -6.65
N PRO A 138 3.49 15.22 -7.75
CA PRO A 138 3.48 15.81 -9.08
C PRO A 138 2.07 16.33 -9.45
N GLY A 139 1.98 17.58 -9.91
CA GLY A 139 0.77 18.13 -10.52
C GLY A 139 -0.43 18.24 -9.59
N GLY A 140 -0.28 18.91 -8.44
CA GLY A 140 -1.32 19.21 -7.44
C GLY A 140 -2.73 19.19 -8.04
N ARG A 141 -3.45 18.09 -7.79
CA ARG A 141 -4.67 17.69 -8.50
C ARG A 141 -5.88 18.52 -8.05
N ARG A 142 -5.81 19.83 -8.23
CA ARG A 142 -6.91 20.81 -8.16
C ARG A 142 -6.58 22.00 -9.06
N GLN A 143 -6.66 21.84 -10.38
CA GLN A 143 -6.91 22.87 -11.42
C GLN A 143 -6.41 22.39 -12.79
N ALA A 144 -7.13 21.49 -13.45
CA ALA A 144 -6.94 21.28 -14.90
C ALA A 144 -8.19 20.79 -15.65
N THR A 145 -9.28 20.46 -14.95
CA THR A 145 -10.48 19.87 -15.57
C THR A 145 -11.69 20.81 -15.70
N PHE A 146 -11.57 22.09 -15.32
CA PHE A 146 -12.68 23.06 -15.45
C PHE A 146 -12.37 24.28 -16.34
N ALA A 147 -11.19 24.34 -16.96
CA ALA A 147 -10.83 25.48 -17.82
C ALA A 147 -11.13 25.27 -19.31
N ASP A 148 -11.34 24.04 -19.76
CA ASP A 148 -11.42 23.71 -21.20
C ASP A 148 -12.85 23.48 -21.72
N GLU A 149 -13.87 23.55 -20.86
CA GLU A 149 -15.30 23.48 -21.27
C GLU A 149 -15.97 24.86 -21.38
N SER A 150 -15.22 25.95 -21.28
CA SER A 150 -15.74 27.32 -21.46
C SER A 150 -15.36 27.99 -22.79
N LEU A 151 -14.68 27.26 -23.67
CA LEU A 151 -14.29 27.73 -25.00
C LEU A 151 -14.47 26.61 -26.03
N ASN A 152 -15.73 26.28 -26.36
CA ASN A 152 -16.14 25.86 -27.71
C ASN A 152 -17.67 25.87 -27.82
#